data_AF-A0A1W1CPU1-F1
#
_entry.id   AF-A0A1W1CPU1-F1
#
_cell.length_a   1.000
_cell.length_b   1.000
_cell.length_c   1.000
_cell.angle_alpha   90.00
_cell.angle_beta   90.00
_cell.angle_gamma   90.00
#
_symmetry.space_group_name_H-M   'P 1'
#
loop_
_entity.id
_entity.type
_entity.pdbx_description
1 polymer ?
#
loop_
_entity_poly.entity_id
_entity_poly.type
_entity_poly.pdbx_seq_one_letter_code
_entity_poly.pdbx_strand_id
1 'polypeptide(L)'
;MAKSLLEFMRVNYDFVLKLFDEVQPTVEEKVEAEENSFKGKTVVLTGSMSVSRGVVKEMLEKLGAKVSGSVSKKTDYVIYGEDAGSKLTKAESLGVVTLSEGEMKKLLY
;
A
#
# COMPACT_ATOMS: atom_id res chain seq x y z
N MET A 1 -17.93 -3.52 -22.29
CA MET A 1 -18.24 -3.72 -20.86
C MET A 1 -19.15 -2.60 -20.31
N ALA A 2 -18.80 -1.31 -20.44
CA ALA A 2 -19.63 -0.20 -19.93
C ALA A 2 -21.09 -0.14 -20.45
N LYS A 3 -21.33 -0.41 -21.75
CA LYS A 3 -22.70 -0.42 -22.32
C LYS A 3 -23.61 -1.52 -21.76
N SER A 4 -23.04 -2.69 -21.44
CA SER A 4 -23.80 -3.82 -20.89
C SER A 4 -24.24 -3.56 -19.46
N LEU A 5 -23.41 -2.87 -18.66
CA LEU A 5 -23.78 -2.44 -17.32
C LEU A 5 -24.90 -1.39 -17.36
N LEU A 6 -24.83 -0.42 -18.28
CA LEU A 6 -25.87 0.59 -18.48
C LEU A 6 -27.22 -0.03 -18.89
N GLU A 7 -27.20 -0.98 -19.82
CA GLU A 7 -28.39 -1.74 -20.22
C GLU A 7 -28.96 -2.55 -19.05
N PHE A 8 -28.11 -3.24 -18.29
CA PHE A 8 -28.52 -4.00 -17.10
C PHE A 8 -29.19 -3.09 -16.05
N MET A 9 -28.57 -1.94 -15.75
CA MET A 9 -29.11 -0.96 -14.80
C MET A 9 -30.43 -0.36 -15.29
N ARG A 10 -30.59 -0.12 -16.61
CA ARG A 10 -31.84 0.38 -17.18
C ARG A 10 -32.99 -0.61 -17.01
N VAL A 11 -32.74 -1.90 -17.24
CA VAL A 11 -33.77 -2.94 -17.19
C VAL A 11 -34.13 -3.33 -15.75
N ASN A 12 -33.15 -3.32 -14.85
CA ASN A 12 -33.31 -3.83 -13.48
C ASN A 12 -33.35 -2.73 -12.41
N TYR A 13 -33.56 -1.47 -12.81
CA TYR A 13 -33.45 -0.30 -11.93
C TYR A 13 -34.27 -0.44 -10.63
N ASP A 14 -35.56 -0.72 -10.75
CA ASP A 14 -36.47 -0.82 -9.59
C ASP A 14 -36.12 -1.98 -8.66
N PHE A 15 -35.60 -3.08 -9.22
CA PHE A 15 -35.18 -4.25 -8.44
C PHE A 15 -33.88 -3.96 -7.68
N VAL A 16 -32.91 -3.32 -8.34
CA VAL A 16 -31.65 -2.90 -7.71
C VAL A 16 -31.92 -1.88 -6.60
N LEU A 17 -32.85 -0.94 -6.78
CA LEU A 17 -33.21 0.00 -5.71
C LEU A 17 -33.80 -0.70 -4.48
N LYS A 18 -34.68 -1.69 -4.67
CA LYS A 18 -35.22 -2.48 -3.54
C LYS A 18 -34.14 -3.26 -2.81
N LEU A 19 -33.15 -3.80 -3.54
CA LEU A 19 -32.01 -4.47 -2.92
C LEU A 19 -31.15 -3.50 -2.09
N PHE A 20 -30.98 -2.26 -2.54
CA PHE A 20 -30.22 -1.26 -1.78
C PHE A 20 -30.89 -0.91 -0.44
N ASP A 21 -32.22 -0.91 -0.39
CA ASP A 21 -33.00 -0.63 0.82
C ASP A 21 -32.85 -1.74 1.88
N GLU A 22 -32.83 -3.00 1.44
CA GLU A 22 -32.73 -4.17 2.32
C GLU A 22 -31.29 -4.50 2.73
N VAL A 23 -30.34 -4.40 1.79
CA VAL A 23 -28.96 -4.88 1.99
C VAL A 23 -28.05 -3.79 2.57
N GLN A 24 -28.46 -2.51 2.48
CA GLN A 24 -27.67 -1.35 2.90
C GLN A 24 -26.17 -1.53 2.62
N PRO A 25 -25.79 -1.75 1.35
CA PRO A 25 -24.42 -2.07 1.01
C PRO A 25 -23.50 -0.94 1.48
N THR A 26 -22.59 -1.26 2.39
CA THR A 26 -21.56 -0.34 2.82
C THR A 26 -20.56 -0.22 1.68
N VAL A 27 -20.50 0.97 1.08
CA VAL A 27 -19.34 1.34 0.27
C VAL A 27 -18.21 1.49 1.26
N GLU A 28 -17.25 0.58 1.24
CA GLU A 28 -15.94 0.87 1.82
C GLU A 28 -15.40 2.07 1.04
N GLU A 29 -15.66 3.28 1.55
CA GLU A 29 -14.84 4.42 1.21
C GLU A 29 -13.42 3.95 1.49
N LYS A 30 -12.62 3.80 0.43
CA LYS A 30 -11.18 3.72 0.60
C LYS A 30 -10.84 5.01 1.30
N VAL A 31 -10.69 4.95 2.62
CA VAL A 31 -10.11 6.00 3.42
C VAL A 31 -8.73 6.16 2.83
N GLU A 32 -8.62 7.11 1.91
CA GLU A 32 -7.34 7.47 1.37
C GLU A 32 -6.54 7.96 2.56
N ALA A 33 -5.47 7.23 2.88
CA ALA A 33 -4.55 7.69 3.90
C ALA A 33 -4.24 9.17 3.67
N GLU A 34 -4.19 9.95 4.74
CA GLU A 34 -3.76 11.35 4.71
C GLU A 34 -2.48 11.48 3.87
N GLU A 35 -2.31 12.59 3.14
CA GLU A 35 -1.10 12.78 2.33
C GLU A 35 0.15 12.61 3.19
N ASN A 36 0.88 11.54 2.91
CA ASN A 36 2.09 11.16 3.62
C ASN A 36 3.16 10.72 2.62
N SER A 37 4.42 10.70 3.04
CA SER A 37 5.56 10.39 2.16
C SER A 37 5.58 8.97 1.58
N PHE A 38 4.70 8.09 2.07
CA PHE A 38 4.63 6.67 1.71
C PHE A 38 3.38 6.30 0.90
N LYS A 39 2.40 7.19 0.76
CA LYS A 39 1.14 6.93 0.04
C LYS A 39 1.41 6.59 -1.43
N GLY A 40 0.93 5.43 -1.88
CA GLY A 40 1.10 4.95 -3.25
C GLY A 40 2.52 4.51 -3.62
N LYS A 41 3.46 4.52 -2.67
CA LYS A 41 4.86 4.16 -2.88
C LYS A 41 5.11 2.67 -2.66
N THR A 42 6.05 2.10 -3.41
CA THR A 42 6.46 0.71 -3.22
C THR A 42 7.64 0.64 -2.27
N VAL A 43 7.44 0.00 -1.12
CA VAL A 43 8.44 -0.11 -0.06
C VAL A 43 8.91 -1.55 0.08
N VAL A 44 10.21 -1.77 0.26
CA VAL A 44 10.78 -3.11 0.53
C VAL A 44 11.44 -3.10 1.88
N LEU A 45 11.14 -4.11 2.70
CA LEU A 45 11.76 -4.30 4.02
C LEU A 45 12.92 -5.30 3.90
N THR A 46 14.06 -4.97 4.49
CA THR A 46 15.23 -5.87 4.56
C THR A 46 15.98 -5.75 5.89
N GLY A 47 16.76 -6.78 6.25
CA GLY A 47 17.50 -6.84 7.50
C GLY A 47 16.67 -7.25 8.73
N SER A 48 17.35 -7.36 9.86
CA SER A 48 16.79 -7.56 11.19
C SER A 48 16.27 -6.22 11.71
N MET A 49 14.95 -6.14 11.88
CA MET A 49 14.25 -4.94 12.32
C MET A 49 14.13 -4.97 13.84
N SER A 50 14.24 -3.82 14.49
CA SER A 50 14.04 -3.71 15.95
C SER A 50 12.60 -4.03 16.35
N VAL A 51 11.67 -3.85 15.40
CA VAL A 51 10.24 -4.16 15.55
C VAL A 51 9.88 -5.34 14.63
N SER A 52 8.86 -6.12 15.00
CA SER A 52 8.34 -7.17 14.13
C SER A 52 7.99 -6.61 12.75
N ARG A 53 8.51 -7.24 11.71
CA ARG A 53 8.24 -6.87 10.31
C ARG A 53 6.75 -6.81 10.00
N GLY A 54 5.92 -7.58 10.69
CA GLY A 54 4.45 -7.55 10.56
C GLY A 54 3.86 -6.21 10.98
N VAL A 55 4.32 -5.65 12.11
CA VAL A 55 3.86 -4.35 12.61
C VAL A 55 4.27 -3.23 11.66
N VAL A 56 5.51 -3.25 11.19
CA VAL A 56 6.01 -2.26 10.22
C VAL A 56 5.22 -2.34 8.91
N LYS A 57 4.94 -3.57 8.44
CA LYS A 57 4.14 -3.79 7.24
C LYS A 57 2.73 -3.22 7.38
N GLU A 58 2.03 -3.54 8.47
CA GLU A 58 0.70 -3.01 8.72
C GLU A 58 0.68 -1.49 8.82
N MET A 59 1.69 -0.90 9.47
CA MET A 59 1.81 0.55 9.57
C MET A 59 1.98 1.21 8.19
N LEU A 60 2.86 0.66 7.34
CA LEU A 60 3.07 1.15 5.97
C LEU A 60 1.84 0.95 5.09
N GLU A 61 1.15 -0.19 5.21
CA GLU A 61 -0.09 -0.46 4.49
C GLU A 61 -1.22 0.48 4.92
N LYS A 62 -1.33 0.80 6.23
CA LYS A 62 -2.27 1.81 6.76
C LYS A 62 -2.00 3.21 6.19
N LEU A 63 -0.75 3.53 5.90
CA LEU A 63 -0.35 4.79 5.25
C LEU A 63 -0.56 4.77 3.74
N GLY A 64 -1.06 3.67 3.17
CA GLY A 64 -1.31 3.53 1.74
C GLY A 64 -0.07 3.14 0.92
N ALA A 65 0.99 2.66 1.56
CA ALA A 65 2.17 2.15 0.89
C ALA A 65 1.98 0.68 0.48
N LYS A 66 2.66 0.26 -0.59
CA LYS A 66 2.68 -1.12 -1.06
C LYS A 66 3.97 -1.80 -0.61
N VAL A 67 3.86 -2.76 0.31
CA VAL A 67 5.02 -3.52 0.79
C VAL A 67 5.34 -4.70 -0.15
N SER A 68 6.54 -4.71 -0.71
CA SER A 68 7.06 -5.76 -1.60
C SER A 68 8.23 -6.50 -0.95
N GLY A 69 8.39 -7.79 -1.26
CA GLY A 69 9.52 -8.61 -0.81
C GLY A 69 10.77 -8.51 -1.69
N SER A 70 10.67 -7.88 -2.86
CA SER A 70 11.75 -7.82 -3.85
C SER A 70 12.08 -6.38 -4.26
N VAL A 71 13.38 -6.10 -4.34
CA VAL A 71 13.91 -4.81 -4.83
C VAL A 71 13.92 -4.82 -6.36
N SER A 72 13.27 -3.81 -6.94
CA SER A 72 13.16 -3.59 -8.38
C SER A 72 13.35 -2.11 -8.71
N LYS A 73 13.47 -1.76 -9.99
CA LYS A 73 13.48 -0.34 -10.43
C LYS A 73 12.19 0.43 -10.11
N LYS A 74 11.11 -0.29 -9.80
CA LYS A 74 9.82 0.30 -9.40
C LYS A 74 9.70 0.47 -7.89
N THR A 75 10.71 0.04 -7.13
CA THR A 75 10.75 0.24 -5.69
C THR A 75 11.12 1.69 -5.44
N ASP A 76 10.30 2.40 -4.67
CA ASP A 76 10.57 3.79 -4.29
C ASP A 76 11.50 3.84 -3.06
N TYR A 77 11.24 2.99 -2.07
CA TYR A 77 11.99 2.97 -0.81
C TYR A 77 12.41 1.55 -0.41
N VAL A 78 13.61 1.44 0.15
CA VAL A 78 14.09 0.24 0.82
C VAL A 78 14.35 0.57 2.27
N ILE A 79 13.52 0.05 3.17
CA ILE A 79 13.70 0.23 4.60
C ILE A 79 14.56 -0.90 5.12
N TYR A 80 15.66 -0.55 5.76
CA TYR A 80 16.63 -1.50 6.26
C TYR A 80 16.85 -1.40 7.77
N GLY A 81 16.96 -2.56 8.40
CA GLY A 81 17.46 -2.71 9.77
C GLY A 81 18.92 -3.18 9.80
N GLU A 82 19.30 -3.82 10.90
CA GLU A 82 20.63 -4.45 11.03
C GLU A 82 20.79 -5.57 9.99
N ASP A 83 22.02 -5.80 9.50
CA ASP A 83 22.32 -6.84 8.51
C ASP A 83 21.41 -6.86 7.27
N ALA A 84 21.15 -5.69 6.69
CA ALA A 84 20.35 -5.49 5.49
C ALA A 84 20.80 -6.32 4.26
N GLY A 85 22.09 -6.68 4.22
CA GLY A 85 22.70 -7.62 3.29
C GLY A 85 22.52 -7.28 1.81
N SER A 86 22.42 -8.32 0.98
CA SER A 86 22.44 -8.26 -0.48
C SER A 86 21.25 -7.53 -1.14
N LYS A 87 20.18 -7.21 -0.39
CA LYS A 87 19.06 -6.38 -0.87
C LYS A 87 19.38 -4.89 -0.80
N LEU A 88 20.17 -4.45 0.20
CA LEU A 88 20.61 -3.06 0.31
C LEU A 88 21.55 -2.72 -0.85
N THR A 89 22.55 -3.56 -1.09
CA THR A 89 23.49 -3.39 -2.21
C THR A 89 22.78 -3.35 -3.56
N LYS A 90 21.71 -4.16 -3.72
CA LYS A 90 20.88 -4.16 -4.92
C LYS A 90 20.09 -2.85 -5.07
N ALA A 91 19.59 -2.29 -3.97
CA ALA A 91 18.89 -1.01 -3.96
C ALA A 91 19.81 0.13 -4.37
N GLU A 92 21.02 0.18 -3.79
CA GLU A 92 22.06 1.16 -4.11
C GLU A 92 22.47 1.07 -5.59
N SER A 93 22.70 -0.15 -6.09
CA SER A 93 23.03 -0.39 -7.50
C SER A 93 21.93 0.06 -8.48
N LEU A 94 20.68 0.08 -8.02
CA LEU A 94 19.53 0.51 -8.81
C LEU A 94 19.19 2.00 -8.62
N GLY A 95 19.90 2.70 -7.74
CA GLY A 95 19.62 4.10 -7.38
C GLY A 95 18.31 4.30 -6.63
N VAL A 96 17.84 3.26 -5.92
CA VAL A 96 16.62 3.32 -5.10
C VAL A 96 16.93 3.96 -3.75
N VAL A 97 16.01 4.77 -3.23
CA VAL A 97 16.19 5.44 -1.93
C VAL A 97 16.18 4.41 -0.81
N THR A 98 17.22 4.41 0.01
CA THR A 98 17.35 3.54 1.19
C THR A 98 17.07 4.37 2.45
N LEU A 99 16.31 3.80 3.38
CA LEU A 99 15.93 4.44 4.64
C LEU A 99 16.22 3.48 5.79
N SER A 100 16.88 3.95 6.83
CA SER A 100 16.97 3.19 8.09
C SER A 100 15.62 3.20 8.83
N GLU A 101 15.43 2.29 9.80
CA GLU A 101 14.26 2.33 10.70
C GLU A 101 14.09 3.70 11.39
N GLY A 102 15.20 4.34 11.76
CA GLY A 102 15.17 5.66 12.39
C GLY A 102 14.70 6.76 11.43
N GLU A 103 15.14 6.71 10.17
CA GLU A 103 14.70 7.67 9.15
C GLU A 103 13.25 7.45 8.73
N MET A 104 12.80 6.19 8.64
CA MET A 104 11.38 5.88 8.47
C MET A 104 10.55 6.54 9.58
N LYS A 105 10.97 6.42 10.85
CA LYS A 105 10.27 7.05 11.97
C LYS A 105 10.24 8.57 11.87
N LYS A 106 11.32 9.22 11.42
CA LYS A 106 11.35 10.68 11.22
C LYS A 106 10.45 11.18 10.08
N LEU A 107 10.09 10.32 9.13
CA LEU A 107 9.13 10.66 8.07
C LEU A 107 7.68 10.48 8.52
N LEU A 108 7.47 9.90 9.70
CA LEU A 108 6.16 9.63 10.29
C LEU A 108 5.75 10.63 11.38
N TYR A 109 6.72 11.36 11.97
CA TYR A 109 6.56 12.30 13.07
C TYR A 109 7.26 13.62 12.76
#